data_AF-A0A6P8XSP7-F1
#
_entry.id   AF-A0A6P8XSP7-F1
#
_cell.length_a   1.000
_cell.length_b   1.000
_cell.length_c   1.000
_cell.angle_alpha   90.00
_cell.angle_beta   90.00
_cell.angle_gamma   90.00
#
_symmetry.space_group_name_H-M   'P 1'
#
loop_
_entity.id
_entity.type
_entity.pdbx_description
1 polymer ?
#
loop_
_entity_poly.entity_id
_entity_poly.type
_entity_poly.pdbx_seq_one_letter_code
_entity_poly.pdbx_strand_id
1 'polypeptide(L)'
;MARKRKIPVRKHHGVRDPLQQIEQREKKLANVTNNPPTQKDDQRGSYKFQQFKRLADTAKAGKKLKFGAVGKEDVPKATTSKLPKKSQSNSNNKHTNIKQLADETDEDYLRRVNRMTSASVREAQYEAKYGVNVIRNPQTGEITVQKRPKNEIDELLKQKQKERHLAKSGRKKQQKKTANLMDAKTSKELIKRAYKEADEEDDDDDETAGPTEYKRDVFKFGEIVHAPPTLKTLPRKAAKNETVPRPGSKSNLLLKSLMEKPTSSADTVESSTSSSPVKAKKKKLLNATPTKQQLKGKRKDLPAATRNMLEGERSKMIDLYRQLKKEHSNNEATTTIRR
;
A
#
# COMPACT_ATOMS: atom_id res chain seq x y z
N MET A 1 38.76 35.07 -5.20
CA MET A 1 38.65 33.88 -4.31
C MET A 1 37.18 33.67 -3.89
N ALA A 2 36.57 32.55 -4.27
CA ALA A 2 35.16 32.29 -3.95
C ALA A 2 35.00 31.97 -2.45
N ARG A 3 34.23 32.81 -1.73
CA ARG A 3 33.96 32.64 -0.30
C ARG A 3 33.18 31.33 -0.06
N LYS A 4 33.73 30.43 0.78
CA LYS A 4 33.11 29.15 1.16
C LYS A 4 31.76 29.39 1.84
N ARG A 5 30.69 28.75 1.37
CA ARG A 5 29.34 28.83 1.95
C ARG A 5 29.27 28.01 3.25
N LYS A 6 28.76 28.60 4.35
CA LYS A 6 28.53 27.91 5.64
C LYS A 6 27.50 26.77 5.48
N ILE A 7 27.82 25.59 5.99
CA ILE A 7 26.92 24.42 6.01
C ILE A 7 25.81 24.66 7.04
N PRO A 8 24.53 24.50 6.69
CA PRO A 8 23.42 24.72 7.62
C PRO A 8 23.41 23.64 8.72
N VAL A 9 23.40 24.08 9.98
CA VAL A 9 23.37 23.22 11.17
C VAL A 9 22.00 22.55 11.32
N ARG A 10 22.02 21.27 11.72
CA ARG A 10 20.81 20.46 11.97
C ARG A 10 20.04 21.02 13.17
N LYS A 11 18.74 21.29 12.99
CA LYS A 11 17.85 21.73 14.08
C LYS A 11 17.63 20.59 15.08
N HIS A 12 17.64 20.90 16.38
CA HIS A 12 17.28 19.95 17.44
C HIS A 12 15.79 19.63 17.36
N HIS A 13 15.43 18.35 17.48
CA HIS A 13 14.04 17.89 17.57
C HIS A 13 13.74 17.61 19.04
N GLY A 14 12.84 18.39 19.64
CA GLY A 14 12.48 18.29 21.04
C GLY A 14 12.50 19.65 21.73
N VAL A 15 12.15 19.66 23.01
CA VAL A 15 12.24 20.87 23.83
C VAL A 15 13.70 21.28 23.96
N ARG A 16 13.99 22.56 23.66
CA ARG A 16 15.35 23.10 23.69
C ARG A 16 15.80 23.45 25.11
N ASP A 17 14.84 23.75 25.97
CA ASP A 17 15.10 24.15 27.35
C ASP A 17 15.33 22.91 28.24
N PRO A 18 16.45 22.86 28.97
CA PRO A 18 16.83 21.68 29.75
C PRO A 18 15.85 21.40 30.89
N LEU A 19 15.31 22.44 31.53
CA LEU A 19 14.37 22.31 32.65
C LEU A 19 13.05 21.66 32.23
N GLN A 20 12.48 22.10 31.10
CA GLN A 20 11.26 21.50 30.55
C GLN A 20 11.51 20.06 30.07
N GLN A 21 12.72 19.76 29.58
CA GLN A 21 13.09 18.38 29.22
C GLN A 21 13.15 17.47 30.44
N ILE A 22 13.66 17.98 31.57
CA ILE A 22 13.69 17.28 32.86
C ILE A 22 12.26 17.08 33.36
N GLU A 23 11.43 18.12 33.38
CA GLU A 23 10.03 18.04 33.83
C GLU A 23 9.21 17.02 33.00
N GLN A 24 9.39 16.99 31.67
CA GLN A 24 8.76 15.99 30.82
C GLN A 24 9.29 14.57 31.06
N ARG A 25 10.56 14.43 31.43
CA ARG A 25 11.16 13.15 31.80
C ARG A 25 10.59 12.69 33.14
N GLU A 26 10.52 13.56 34.14
CA GLU A 26 9.96 13.29 35.47
C GLU A 26 8.47 12.95 35.41
N LYS A 27 7.65 13.72 34.67
CA LYS A 27 6.22 13.41 34.44
C LYS A 27 5.99 12.03 33.83
N LYS A 28 6.90 11.58 32.95
CA LYS A 28 6.84 10.23 32.36
C LYS A 28 7.26 9.17 33.37
N LEU A 29 8.33 9.42 34.12
CA LEU A 29 8.86 8.49 35.12
C LEU A 29 7.96 8.33 36.34
N ALA A 30 7.19 9.36 36.72
CA ALA A 30 6.27 9.34 37.85
C ALA A 30 5.24 8.19 37.80
N ASN A 31 4.88 7.74 36.59
CA ASN A 31 3.94 6.65 36.37
C ASN A 31 4.61 5.28 36.12
N VAL A 32 5.95 5.22 36.05
CA VAL A 32 6.73 4.03 35.68
C VAL A 32 7.46 3.41 36.88
N THR A 33 7.83 4.21 37.87
CA THR A 33 8.35 3.70 39.14
C THR A 33 7.28 2.87 39.86
N ASN A 34 7.73 1.91 40.68
CA ASN A 34 6.91 0.97 41.46
C ASN A 34 6.20 1.70 42.63
N ASN A 35 5.53 2.81 42.31
CA ASN A 35 4.75 3.59 43.23
C ASN A 35 3.43 2.85 43.48
N PRO A 36 2.96 2.79 44.73
CA PRO A 36 1.67 2.22 45.01
C PRO A 36 0.58 2.96 44.21
N PRO A 37 -0.51 2.26 43.81
CA PRO A 37 -1.62 2.91 43.12
C PRO A 37 -2.16 4.07 43.96
N THR A 38 -2.38 5.23 43.31
CA THR A 38 -2.81 6.47 43.99
C THR A 38 -4.20 6.38 44.62
N GLN A 39 -5.04 5.46 44.14
CA GLN A 39 -6.38 5.18 44.67
C GLN A 39 -6.48 3.67 44.89
N LYS A 40 -6.75 3.25 46.12
CA LYS A 40 -6.78 1.84 46.51
C LYS A 40 -8.07 1.14 46.08
N ASP A 41 -9.17 1.89 46.03
CA ASP A 41 -10.51 1.32 45.82
C ASP A 41 -11.01 1.48 44.37
N ASP A 42 -10.36 2.34 43.58
CA ASP A 42 -10.71 2.55 42.18
C ASP A 42 -9.98 1.56 41.27
N GLN A 43 -10.70 0.55 40.79
CA GLN A 43 -10.18 -0.33 39.76
C GLN A 43 -10.08 0.41 38.42
N ARG A 44 -8.87 0.83 38.04
CA ARG A 44 -8.64 1.47 36.74
C ARG A 44 -9.06 0.52 35.62
N GLY A 45 -10.03 0.94 34.81
CA GLY A 45 -10.44 0.20 33.62
C GLY A 45 -9.26 -0.06 32.69
N SER A 46 -9.22 -1.24 32.06
CA SER A 46 -8.11 -1.67 31.23
C SER A 46 -7.73 -0.65 30.15
N TYR A 47 -6.46 -0.62 29.73
CA TYR A 47 -5.99 0.30 28.70
C TYR A 47 -6.80 0.21 27.40
N LYS A 48 -7.17 -1.02 26.99
CA LYS A 48 -8.01 -1.27 25.82
C LYS A 48 -9.42 -0.70 26.00
N PHE A 49 -10.01 -0.83 27.19
CA PHE A 49 -11.31 -0.26 27.49
C PHE A 49 -11.27 1.27 27.44
N GLN A 50 -10.21 1.90 27.95
CA GLN A 50 -10.03 3.35 27.84
C GLN A 50 -9.86 3.81 26.38
N GLN A 51 -9.12 3.06 25.56
CA GLN A 51 -9.02 3.33 24.12
C GLN A 51 -10.38 3.22 23.43
N PHE A 52 -11.16 2.18 23.76
CA PHE A 52 -12.51 2.01 23.24
C PHE A 52 -13.44 3.17 23.66
N LYS A 53 -13.41 3.56 24.93
CA LYS A 53 -14.19 4.71 25.45
C LYS A 53 -13.79 5.99 24.72
N ARG A 54 -12.49 6.25 24.54
CA ARG A 54 -12.01 7.40 23.73
C ARG A 54 -12.51 7.33 22.29
N LEU A 55 -12.52 6.14 21.67
CA LEU A 55 -13.02 5.95 20.32
C LEU A 55 -14.52 6.24 20.24
N ALA A 56 -15.30 5.69 21.17
CA ALA A 56 -16.73 5.94 21.31
C ALA A 56 -17.04 7.43 21.53
N ASP A 57 -16.30 8.10 22.42
CA ASP A 57 -16.45 9.53 22.70
C ASP A 57 -16.08 10.38 21.48
N THR A 58 -15.03 10.01 20.73
CA THR A 58 -14.66 10.70 19.48
C THR A 58 -15.68 10.50 18.37
N ALA A 59 -16.31 9.31 18.30
CA ALA A 59 -17.38 9.02 17.36
C ALA A 59 -18.66 9.80 17.71
N LYS A 60 -19.03 9.83 19.00
CA LYS A 60 -20.14 10.66 19.52
C LYS A 60 -19.89 12.16 19.28
N ALA A 61 -18.64 12.61 19.38
CA ALA A 61 -18.23 13.98 19.06
C ALA A 61 -18.13 14.26 17.53
N GLY A 62 -18.55 13.31 16.68
CA GLY A 62 -18.62 13.50 15.22
C GLY A 62 -17.27 13.51 14.50
N LYS A 63 -16.16 13.16 15.17
CA LYS A 63 -14.83 13.13 14.55
C LYS A 63 -14.66 11.83 13.76
N LYS A 64 -14.78 11.90 12.43
CA LYS A 64 -14.53 10.76 11.53
C LYS A 64 -13.07 10.30 11.64
N LEU A 65 -12.87 9.13 12.25
CA LEU A 65 -11.57 8.46 12.28
C LEU A 65 -11.22 7.98 10.87
N LYS A 66 -10.17 8.56 10.29
CA LYS A 66 -9.65 8.15 8.98
C LYS A 66 -8.87 6.84 9.14
N PHE A 67 -9.54 5.70 9.01
CA PHE A 67 -8.85 4.45 8.76
C PHE A 67 -8.23 4.52 7.35
N GLY A 68 -6.91 4.35 7.27
CA GLY A 68 -6.24 4.31 5.98
C GLY A 68 -6.67 3.07 5.22
N ALA A 69 -6.99 3.21 3.92
CA ALA A 69 -7.25 2.07 3.04
C ALA A 69 -6.02 1.15 3.01
N VAL A 70 -6.15 0.00 3.66
CA VAL A 70 -5.20 -1.10 3.58
C VAL A 70 -5.46 -1.79 2.25
N GLY A 71 -4.43 -1.87 1.40
CA GLY A 71 -4.54 -2.45 0.06
C GLY A 71 -5.10 -3.87 0.10
N LYS A 72 -6.21 -4.05 -0.61
CA LYS A 72 -6.69 -5.35 -1.07
C LYS A 72 -5.73 -5.79 -2.20
N GLU A 73 -4.81 -6.69 -1.90
CA GLU A 73 -4.12 -7.47 -2.94
C GLU A 73 -4.24 -8.96 -2.57
N ASP A 74 -4.68 -9.72 -3.56
CA ASP A 74 -4.75 -11.18 -3.68
C ASP A 74 -5.66 -11.95 -2.70
N VAL A 75 -6.97 -11.90 -2.98
CA VAL A 75 -7.88 -13.02 -2.67
C VAL A 75 -8.35 -13.60 -4.02
N PRO A 76 -8.18 -14.91 -4.30
CA PRO A 76 -8.73 -15.50 -5.52
C PRO A 76 -10.27 -15.42 -5.51
N LYS A 77 -10.85 -14.83 -6.56
CA LYS A 77 -12.31 -14.73 -6.79
C LYS A 77 -12.90 -16.16 -6.74
N ALA A 78 -13.78 -16.42 -5.77
CA ALA A 78 -14.52 -17.67 -5.69
C ALA A 78 -15.48 -17.74 -6.88
N THR A 79 -15.35 -18.80 -7.67
CA THR A 79 -16.12 -19.02 -8.89
C THR A 79 -17.53 -19.48 -8.55
N THR A 80 -18.53 -18.61 -8.75
CA THR A 80 -19.91 -19.03 -8.94
C THR A 80 -20.43 -18.47 -10.27
N SER A 81 -20.51 -19.39 -11.24
CA SER A 81 -21.43 -19.41 -12.38
C SER A 81 -21.59 -18.14 -13.23
N LYS A 82 -20.85 -18.10 -14.34
CA LYS A 82 -21.37 -18.25 -15.73
C LYS A 82 -20.18 -18.08 -16.67
N LEU A 83 -20.00 -19.04 -17.58
CA LEU A 83 -18.88 -19.07 -18.52
C LEU A 83 -18.87 -17.82 -19.42
N PRO A 84 -17.77 -17.05 -19.49
CA PRO A 84 -17.36 -16.44 -20.73
C PRO A 84 -16.42 -17.39 -21.48
N LYS A 85 -16.61 -17.44 -22.78
CA LYS A 85 -15.89 -18.28 -23.74
C LYS A 85 -14.38 -18.17 -23.55
N LYS A 86 -13.73 -19.34 -23.60
CA LYS A 86 -12.28 -19.56 -23.62
C LYS A 86 -11.54 -18.43 -24.36
N SER A 87 -10.99 -17.48 -23.62
CA SER A 87 -9.76 -16.84 -24.06
C SER A 87 -8.69 -17.92 -23.96
N GLN A 88 -8.14 -18.30 -25.11
CA GLN A 88 -7.00 -19.18 -25.20
C GLN A 88 -5.78 -18.46 -24.62
N SER A 89 -5.73 -18.39 -23.29
CA SER A 89 -4.47 -18.25 -22.58
C SER A 89 -3.65 -19.48 -22.94
N ASN A 90 -2.48 -19.26 -23.52
CA ASN A 90 -1.46 -20.25 -23.90
C ASN A 90 -0.88 -21.01 -22.69
N SER A 91 -1.70 -21.49 -21.77
CA SER A 91 -1.28 -22.42 -20.74
C SER A 91 -1.56 -23.83 -21.23
N ASN A 92 -0.55 -24.44 -21.87
CA ASN A 92 -0.49 -25.89 -22.05
C ASN A 92 -0.53 -26.63 -20.69
N ASN A 93 -0.37 -25.91 -19.58
CA ASN A 93 -0.55 -26.41 -18.22
C ASN A 93 -2.04 -26.36 -17.84
N LYS A 94 -2.86 -27.16 -18.53
CA LYS A 94 -4.21 -27.49 -18.02
C LYS A 94 -4.00 -28.22 -16.70
N HIS A 95 -4.41 -27.59 -15.61
CA HIS A 95 -4.47 -28.25 -14.31
C HIS A 95 -5.27 -29.54 -14.49
N THR A 96 -4.60 -30.69 -14.35
CA THR A 96 -5.27 -31.99 -14.35
C THR A 96 -6.27 -31.97 -13.21
N ASN A 97 -7.55 -32.26 -13.47
CA ASN A 97 -8.53 -32.42 -12.41
C ASN A 97 -8.06 -33.54 -11.48
N ILE A 98 -7.48 -33.18 -10.33
CA ILE A 98 -6.92 -34.14 -9.38
C ILE A 98 -8.13 -34.76 -8.67
N LYS A 99 -8.45 -36.01 -9.04
CA LYS A 99 -9.47 -36.82 -8.37
C LYS A 99 -8.76 -37.83 -7.47
N GLN A 100 -9.39 -38.15 -6.35
CA GLN A 100 -8.97 -39.26 -5.50
C GLN A 100 -9.00 -40.56 -6.31
N LEU A 101 -7.95 -41.38 -6.19
CA LEU A 101 -7.90 -42.71 -6.80
C LEU A 101 -8.78 -43.67 -5.98
N ALA A 102 -9.27 -44.75 -6.60
CA ALA A 102 -10.14 -45.72 -5.94
C ALA A 102 -9.50 -46.37 -4.69
N ASP A 103 -8.18 -46.58 -4.69
CA ASP A 103 -7.44 -47.27 -3.63
C ASP A 103 -6.64 -46.30 -2.73
N GLU A 104 -6.88 -44.99 -2.82
CA GLU A 104 -6.12 -43.99 -2.10
C GLU A 104 -6.85 -43.53 -0.83
N THR A 105 -6.16 -43.54 0.30
CA THR A 105 -6.67 -42.98 1.55
C THR A 105 -6.83 -41.46 1.45
N ASP A 106 -7.78 -40.88 2.19
CA ASP A 106 -7.99 -39.42 2.18
C ASP A 106 -6.71 -38.65 2.54
N GLU A 107 -5.90 -39.17 3.45
CA GLU A 107 -4.61 -38.57 3.82
C GLU A 107 -3.61 -38.60 2.66
N ASP A 108 -3.50 -39.74 1.96
CA ASP A 108 -2.60 -39.88 0.82
C ASP A 108 -3.03 -38.99 -0.34
N TYR A 109 -4.34 -38.88 -0.56
CA TYR A 109 -4.93 -37.94 -1.53
C TYR A 109 -4.54 -36.51 -1.21
N LEU A 110 -4.72 -36.05 0.04
CA LEU A 110 -4.34 -34.70 0.44
C LEU A 110 -2.82 -34.47 0.33
N ARG A 111 -1.99 -35.46 0.67
CA ARG A 111 -0.53 -35.39 0.48
C ARG A 111 -0.16 -35.27 -0.99
N ARG A 112 -0.80 -36.04 -1.87
CA ARG A 112 -0.60 -36.02 -3.32
C ARG A 112 -1.02 -34.67 -3.92
N VAL A 113 -2.20 -34.17 -3.54
CA VAL A 113 -2.70 -32.84 -3.93
C VAL A 113 -1.71 -31.76 -3.50
N ASN A 114 -1.26 -31.77 -2.24
CA ASN A 114 -0.29 -30.79 -1.74
C ASN A 114 1.06 -30.86 -2.49
N ARG A 115 1.52 -32.07 -2.83
CA ARG A 115 2.74 -32.26 -3.64
C ARG A 115 2.58 -31.70 -5.06
N MET A 116 1.44 -31.96 -5.72
CA MET A 116 1.16 -31.44 -7.06
C MET A 116 1.02 -29.92 -7.06
N THR A 117 0.28 -29.36 -6.11
CA THR A 117 0.09 -27.91 -5.96
C THR A 117 1.41 -27.21 -5.68
N SER A 118 2.21 -27.72 -4.75
CA SER A 118 3.53 -27.14 -4.45
C SER A 118 4.54 -27.27 -5.61
N ALA A 119 4.44 -28.32 -6.43
CA ALA A 119 5.24 -28.43 -7.65
C ALA A 119 4.81 -27.38 -8.70
N SER A 120 3.50 -27.22 -8.92
CA SER A 120 2.93 -26.22 -9.82
C SER A 120 3.29 -24.78 -9.41
N VAL A 121 3.18 -24.46 -8.11
CA VAL A 121 3.56 -23.14 -7.58
C VAL A 121 5.05 -22.86 -7.81
N ARG A 122 5.93 -23.85 -7.57
CA ARG A 122 7.37 -23.69 -7.81
C ARG A 122 7.69 -23.49 -9.28
N GLU A 123 7.01 -24.20 -10.16
CA GLU A 123 7.13 -24.05 -11.61
C GLU A 123 6.69 -22.66 -12.06
N ALA A 124 5.51 -22.20 -11.65
CA ALA A 124 5.03 -20.84 -11.92
C ALA A 124 5.98 -19.75 -11.40
N GLN A 125 6.56 -19.94 -10.22
CA GLN A 125 7.58 -19.04 -9.67
C GLN A 125 8.85 -19.02 -10.52
N TYR A 126 9.28 -20.18 -11.01
CA TYR A 126 10.44 -20.31 -11.90
C TYR A 126 10.16 -19.62 -13.24
N GLU A 127 8.99 -19.88 -13.83
CA GLU A 127 8.53 -19.26 -15.07
C GLU A 127 8.51 -17.73 -14.97
N ALA A 128 7.94 -17.20 -13.89
CA ALA A 128 7.88 -15.75 -13.65
C ALA A 128 9.27 -15.15 -13.41
N LYS A 129 10.14 -15.84 -12.66
CA LYS A 129 11.49 -15.37 -12.35
C LYS A 129 12.36 -15.26 -13.60
N TYR A 130 12.26 -16.23 -14.50
CA TYR A 130 13.12 -16.30 -15.69
C TYR A 130 12.43 -15.85 -16.99
N GLY A 131 11.12 -15.60 -16.96
CA GLY A 131 10.35 -15.22 -18.15
C GLY A 131 10.30 -16.34 -19.18
N VAL A 132 10.11 -17.57 -18.72
CA VAL A 132 10.13 -18.80 -19.54
C VAL A 132 8.86 -19.59 -19.23
N ASN A 133 8.33 -20.32 -20.21
CA ASN A 133 7.30 -21.33 -20.02
C ASN A 133 7.97 -22.70 -19.90
N VAL A 134 7.62 -23.46 -18.87
CA VAL A 134 8.07 -24.83 -18.68
C VAL A 134 6.97 -25.76 -19.19
N ILE A 135 7.25 -26.49 -20.27
CA ILE A 135 6.30 -27.40 -20.91
C ILE A 135 6.75 -28.82 -20.60
N ARG A 136 5.88 -29.56 -19.90
CA ARG A 136 6.10 -30.99 -19.62
C ARG A 136 5.28 -31.85 -20.57
N ASN A 137 5.95 -32.77 -21.24
CA ASN A 137 5.26 -33.76 -22.03
C ASN A 137 4.62 -34.81 -21.09
N PRO A 138 3.29 -34.99 -21.12
CA PRO A 138 2.61 -35.88 -20.17
C PRO A 138 2.94 -37.36 -20.38
N GLN A 139 3.38 -37.73 -21.58
CA GLN A 139 3.71 -39.11 -21.95
C GLN A 139 5.17 -39.47 -21.66
N THR A 140 6.13 -38.59 -21.97
CA THR A 140 7.56 -38.87 -21.83
C THR A 140 8.18 -38.29 -20.56
N GLY A 141 7.50 -37.36 -19.90
CA GLY A 141 8.03 -36.62 -18.75
C GLY A 141 9.15 -35.62 -19.11
N GLU A 142 9.49 -35.48 -20.38
CA GLU A 142 10.51 -34.54 -20.84
C GLU A 142 10.07 -33.10 -20.60
N ILE A 143 11.00 -32.28 -20.09
CA ILE A 143 10.77 -30.88 -19.71
C ILE A 143 11.44 -29.98 -20.74
N THR A 144 10.65 -29.26 -21.53
CA THR A 144 11.14 -28.27 -22.49
C THR A 144 10.90 -26.85 -21.98
N VAL A 145 11.87 -25.97 -22.22
CA VAL A 145 11.96 -24.64 -21.61
C VAL A 145 11.90 -23.61 -22.75
N GLN A 146 10.76 -22.94 -22.92
CA GLN A 146 10.53 -22.00 -24.02
C GLN A 146 10.42 -20.57 -23.51
N LYS A 147 11.23 -19.64 -24.03
CA LYS A 147 11.16 -18.22 -23.62
C LYS A 147 9.75 -17.69 -23.83
N ARG A 148 9.18 -17.05 -22.80
CA ARG A 148 7.83 -16.48 -22.88
C ARG A 148 7.86 -15.28 -23.82
N PRO A 149 6.92 -15.18 -24.78
CA PRO A 149 6.77 -13.95 -25.55
C PRO A 149 6.51 -12.79 -24.60
N LYS A 150 7.07 -11.62 -24.91
CA LYS A 150 6.94 -10.46 -24.03
C LYS A 150 5.50 -9.98 -24.07
N ASN A 151 4.85 -9.90 -22.91
CA ASN A 151 3.51 -9.31 -22.83
C ASN A 151 3.63 -7.80 -23.07
N GLU A 152 2.78 -7.26 -23.95
CA GLU A 152 2.74 -5.82 -24.27
C GLU A 152 2.54 -4.96 -23.00
N ILE A 153 1.74 -5.45 -22.06
CA ILE A 153 1.48 -4.80 -20.76
C ILE A 153 2.76 -4.70 -19.92
N ASP A 154 3.54 -5.76 -19.84
CA ASP A 154 4.81 -5.77 -19.07
C ASP A 154 5.85 -4.85 -19.70
N GLU A 155 5.88 -4.77 -21.04
CA GLU A 155 6.72 -3.79 -21.74
C GLU A 155 6.28 -2.36 -21.45
N LEU A 156 4.98 -2.06 -21.47
CA LEU A 156 4.45 -0.73 -21.12
C LEU A 156 4.74 -0.37 -19.66
N LEU A 157 4.62 -1.31 -18.73
CA LEU A 157 4.95 -1.11 -17.31
C LEU A 157 6.44 -0.84 -17.11
N LYS A 158 7.30 -1.61 -17.81
CA LYS A 158 8.75 -1.42 -17.81
C LYS A 158 9.16 -0.10 -18.44
N GLN A 159 8.50 0.32 -19.52
CA GLN A 159 8.69 1.64 -20.14
C GLN A 159 8.29 2.76 -19.18
N LYS A 160 7.09 2.70 -18.57
CA LYS A 160 6.62 3.68 -17.58
C LYS A 160 7.54 3.77 -16.36
N GLN A 161 8.06 2.65 -15.88
CA GLN A 161 9.05 2.64 -14.81
C GLN A 161 10.38 3.29 -15.24
N LYS A 162 10.89 2.96 -16.43
CA LYS A 162 12.10 3.59 -17.00
C LYS A 162 11.91 5.10 -17.17
N GLU A 163 10.77 5.55 -17.68
CA GLU A 163 10.43 6.97 -17.81
C GLU A 163 10.40 7.66 -16.43
N ARG A 164 9.80 7.03 -15.42
CA ARG A 164 9.80 7.54 -14.04
C ARG A 164 11.22 7.64 -13.47
N HIS A 165 12.09 6.67 -13.76
CA HIS A 165 13.48 6.69 -13.33
C HIS A 165 14.31 7.74 -14.07
N LEU A 166 14.13 7.90 -15.38
CA LEU A 166 14.79 8.94 -16.19
C LEU A 166 14.32 10.35 -15.79
N ALA A 167 13.02 10.53 -15.53
CA ALA A 167 12.45 11.77 -15.02
C ALA A 167 12.99 12.13 -13.64
N LYS A 168 13.22 11.14 -12.77
CA LYS A 168 13.89 11.35 -11.46
C LYS A 168 15.40 11.58 -11.58
N SER A 169 16.05 10.98 -12.58
CA SER A 169 17.50 11.06 -12.79
C SER A 169 17.96 12.33 -13.52
N GLY A 170 17.04 13.19 -14.00
CA GLY A 170 17.37 14.44 -14.71
C GLY A 170 18.04 14.27 -16.09
N ARG A 171 18.50 13.06 -16.43
CA ARG A 171 19.01 12.69 -17.75
C ARG A 171 17.83 12.37 -18.67
N LYS A 172 17.27 13.39 -19.31
CA LYS A 172 16.46 13.21 -20.52
C LYS A 172 17.36 12.70 -21.65
N LYS A 173 17.49 11.38 -21.79
CA LYS A 173 18.00 10.81 -23.03
C LYS A 173 16.86 10.89 -24.05
N GLN A 174 17.06 11.69 -25.09
CA GLN A 174 16.25 11.63 -26.30
C GLN A 174 16.38 10.20 -26.87
N GLN A 175 15.39 9.35 -26.64
CA GLN A 175 15.28 8.11 -27.38
C GLN A 175 14.19 8.25 -28.43
N LYS A 176 14.58 7.88 -29.64
CA LYS A 176 13.83 7.94 -30.88
C LYS A 176 12.41 7.41 -30.66
N LYS A 177 11.44 8.20 -31.11
CA LYS A 177 10.04 7.83 -31.22
C LYS A 177 9.95 6.55 -32.04
N THR A 178 9.70 5.43 -31.39
CA THR A 178 9.10 4.28 -32.09
C THR A 178 7.68 4.71 -32.42
N ALA A 179 7.45 4.93 -33.71
CA ALA A 179 6.13 5.11 -34.29
C ALA A 179 5.24 3.94 -33.86
N ASN A 180 3.97 4.22 -33.55
CA ASN A 180 2.94 3.31 -33.03
C ASN A 180 2.66 3.43 -31.51
N LEU A 181 2.78 4.62 -30.93
CA LEU A 181 1.91 4.96 -29.80
C LEU A 181 0.61 5.53 -30.38
N MET A 182 -0.51 4.84 -30.11
CA MET A 182 -1.85 5.42 -30.20
C MET A 182 -1.85 6.83 -29.61
N ASP A 183 -2.66 7.74 -30.19
CA ASP A 183 -2.71 9.13 -29.77
C ASP A 183 -2.90 9.24 -28.24
N ALA A 184 -2.21 10.19 -27.61
CA ALA A 184 -2.17 10.29 -26.14
C ALA A 184 -3.56 10.55 -25.52
N LYS A 185 -4.53 10.95 -26.36
CA LYS A 185 -5.94 11.11 -26.02
C LYS A 185 -6.68 9.77 -26.04
N THR A 186 -6.48 8.95 -27.07
CA THR A 186 -7.17 7.66 -27.23
C THR A 186 -6.71 6.64 -26.18
N SER A 187 -5.42 6.63 -25.84
CA SER A 187 -4.90 5.81 -24.74
C SER A 187 -5.48 6.20 -23.37
N LYS A 188 -5.62 7.49 -23.08
CA LYS A 188 -6.25 7.97 -21.85
C LYS A 188 -7.74 7.63 -21.80
N GLU A 189 -8.42 7.67 -22.93
CA GLU A 189 -9.84 7.36 -23.02
C GLU A 189 -10.11 5.86 -22.85
N LEU A 190 -9.29 5.00 -23.44
CA LEU A 190 -9.32 3.55 -23.22
C LEU A 190 -9.05 3.20 -21.75
N ILE A 191 -8.06 3.84 -21.13
CA ILE A 191 -7.77 3.64 -19.70
C ILE A 191 -8.96 4.10 -18.85
N LYS A 192 -9.55 5.27 -19.15
CA LYS A 192 -10.69 5.80 -18.40
C LYS A 192 -11.93 4.94 -18.56
N ARG A 193 -12.14 4.34 -19.74
CA ARG A 193 -13.23 3.39 -20.00
C ARG A 193 -13.04 2.09 -19.22
N ALA A 194 -11.84 1.54 -19.19
CA ALA A 194 -11.54 0.34 -18.41
C ALA A 194 -11.69 0.54 -16.90
N TYR A 195 -11.32 1.71 -16.37
CA TYR A 195 -11.57 2.03 -14.96
C TYR A 195 -13.06 2.19 -14.65
N LYS A 196 -13.81 2.79 -15.58
CA LYS A 196 -15.25 2.97 -15.39
C LYS A 196 -16.01 1.64 -15.45
N GLU A 197 -15.63 0.75 -16.36
CA GLU A 197 -16.21 -0.60 -16.49
C GLU A 197 -15.89 -1.47 -15.27
N ALA A 198 -14.68 -1.36 -14.69
CA ALA A 198 -14.32 -2.06 -13.46
C ALA A 198 -15.07 -1.52 -12.21
N ASP A 199 -15.26 -0.20 -12.11
CA ASP A 199 -16.02 0.40 -11.01
C ASP A 199 -17.52 0.04 -11.10
N GLU A 200 -18.12 0.00 -12.31
CA GLU A 200 -19.53 -0.41 -12.49
C GLU A 200 -19.74 -1.91 -12.20
N GLU A 201 -18.79 -2.79 -12.53
CA GLU A 201 -18.87 -4.23 -12.23
C GLU A 201 -18.75 -4.52 -10.71
N ASP A 202 -18.01 -3.68 -9.97
CA ASP A 202 -17.89 -3.78 -8.51
C ASP A 202 -19.19 -3.32 -7.79
N ASP A 203 -19.87 -2.29 -8.30
CA ASP A 203 -21.13 -1.79 -7.72
C ASP A 203 -22.30 -2.78 -7.97
N ASP A 204 -22.35 -3.44 -9.13
CA ASP A 204 -23.35 -4.49 -9.43
C ASP A 204 -23.15 -5.76 -8.58
N ASP A 205 -21.90 -6.13 -8.25
CA ASP A 205 -21.57 -7.27 -7.38
C ASP A 205 -22.00 -7.01 -5.90
N ASP A 206 -21.92 -5.77 -5.43
CA ASP A 206 -22.35 -5.36 -4.07
C ASP A 206 -23.89 -5.20 -3.94
N GLU A 207 -24.61 -4.84 -5.02
CA GLU A 207 -26.08 -4.81 -5.01
C GLU A 207 -26.72 -6.21 -5.13
N THR A 208 -26.03 -7.18 -5.76
CA THR A 208 -26.53 -8.55 -5.92
C THR A 208 -26.21 -9.45 -4.71
N ALA A 209 -25.18 -9.11 -3.93
CA ALA A 209 -24.88 -9.74 -2.65
C ALA A 209 -25.60 -9.00 -1.52
N GLY A 210 -26.85 -9.41 -1.24
CA GLY A 210 -27.62 -8.91 -0.11
C GLY A 210 -26.83 -8.89 1.22
N PRO A 211 -27.25 -8.08 2.21
CA PRO A 211 -26.50 -7.84 3.44
C PRO A 211 -26.08 -9.18 4.07
N THR A 212 -24.77 -9.35 4.28
CA THR A 212 -24.18 -10.60 4.82
C THR A 212 -24.78 -10.90 6.19
N GLU A 213 -25.83 -11.70 6.21
CA GLU A 213 -26.48 -12.18 7.42
C GLU A 213 -25.52 -13.13 8.15
N TYR A 214 -25.23 -12.80 9.41
CA TYR A 214 -24.44 -13.66 10.29
C TYR A 214 -25.17 -14.98 10.50
N LYS A 215 -24.74 -16.03 9.78
CA LYS A 215 -25.21 -17.40 10.03
C LYS A 215 -24.70 -17.85 11.39
N ARG A 216 -25.63 -18.18 12.29
CA ARG A 216 -25.31 -18.80 13.58
C ARG A 216 -25.33 -20.30 13.40
N ASP A 217 -24.25 -20.96 13.76
CA ASP A 217 -24.25 -22.42 13.88
C ASP A 217 -24.99 -22.83 15.17
N VAL A 218 -25.91 -23.77 15.03
CA VAL A 218 -26.68 -24.36 16.14
C VAL A 218 -26.23 -25.81 16.28
N PHE A 219 -25.54 -26.11 17.38
CA PHE A 219 -25.02 -27.45 17.68
C PHE A 219 -25.93 -28.18 18.66
N LYS A 220 -26.01 -29.51 18.54
CA LYS A 220 -26.82 -30.33 19.46
C LYS A 220 -26.03 -30.71 20.70
N PHE A 221 -26.72 -30.95 21.81
CA PHE A 221 -26.08 -31.35 23.07
C PHE A 221 -25.42 -32.73 22.90
N GLY A 222 -24.11 -32.80 23.14
CA GLY A 222 -23.28 -33.99 22.92
C GLY A 222 -22.33 -33.92 21.72
N GLU A 223 -22.41 -32.88 20.88
CA GLU A 223 -21.47 -32.65 19.78
C GLU A 223 -20.14 -32.07 20.30
N ILE A 224 -19.01 -32.71 19.98
CA ILE A 224 -17.68 -32.24 20.37
C ILE A 224 -17.17 -31.26 19.31
N VAL A 225 -17.30 -29.96 19.57
CA VAL A 225 -16.81 -28.90 18.67
C VAL A 225 -15.29 -28.77 18.83
N HIS A 226 -14.54 -28.87 17.73
CA HIS A 226 -13.10 -28.61 17.74
C HIS A 226 -12.80 -27.13 17.99
N ALA A 227 -11.82 -26.87 18.86
CA ALA A 227 -11.33 -25.52 19.08
C ALA A 227 -10.85 -24.92 17.76
N PRO A 228 -11.08 -23.61 17.53
CA PRO A 228 -10.60 -22.98 16.32
C PRO A 228 -9.08 -23.14 16.20
N PRO A 229 -8.56 -23.30 14.96
CA PRO A 229 -7.14 -23.54 14.75
C PRO A 229 -6.31 -22.40 15.35
N THR A 230 -5.29 -22.76 16.13
CA THR A 230 -4.37 -21.79 16.73
C THR A 230 -3.40 -21.28 15.67
N LEU A 231 -3.32 -19.96 15.50
CA LEU A 231 -2.37 -19.31 14.60
C LEU A 231 -0.96 -19.42 15.18
N LYS A 232 -0.24 -20.52 14.85
CA LYS A 232 1.15 -20.75 15.26
C LYS A 232 2.15 -19.79 14.59
N THR A 233 1.72 -19.09 13.54
CA THR A 233 2.56 -18.18 12.77
C THR A 233 2.40 -16.74 13.26
N LEU A 234 3.53 -16.12 13.62
CA LEU A 234 3.53 -14.72 14.03
C LEU A 234 3.15 -13.82 12.84
N PRO A 235 2.37 -12.75 13.06
CA PRO A 235 1.95 -11.84 12.00
C PRO A 235 3.15 -11.13 11.37
N ARG A 236 3.00 -10.72 10.11
CA ARG A 236 4.07 -10.10 9.32
C ARG A 236 4.62 -8.86 10.05
N LYS A 237 5.93 -8.87 10.33
CA LYS A 237 6.70 -7.84 11.09
C LYS A 237 6.59 -7.88 12.62
N ALA A 238 5.99 -8.92 13.21
CA ALA A 238 6.19 -9.18 14.63
C ALA A 238 7.65 -9.60 14.89
N ALA A 239 8.23 -9.10 15.98
CA ALA A 239 9.58 -9.48 16.40
C ALA A 239 9.58 -10.95 16.82
N LYS A 240 10.51 -11.74 16.24
CA LYS A 240 10.74 -13.12 16.65
C LYS A 240 11.62 -13.10 17.89
N ASN A 241 11.02 -12.81 19.04
CA ASN A 241 11.72 -12.93 20.31
C ASN A 241 11.77 -14.43 20.62
N GLU A 242 12.93 -15.07 20.42
CA GLU A 242 13.13 -16.46 20.81
C GLU A 242 13.02 -16.57 22.33
N THR A 243 11.92 -17.17 22.81
CA THR A 243 11.58 -17.28 24.24
C THR A 243 12.57 -18.16 25.02
N VAL A 244 13.41 -18.96 24.33
CA VAL A 244 14.41 -19.82 24.95
C VAL A 244 15.78 -19.55 24.33
N PRO A 245 16.79 -19.13 25.11
CA PRO A 245 18.12 -18.83 24.59
C PRO A 245 18.79 -20.12 24.10
N ARG A 246 19.07 -20.20 22.80
CA ARG A 246 19.82 -21.32 22.21
C ARG A 246 21.33 -21.05 22.28
N PRO A 247 22.16 -22.04 22.69
CA PRO A 247 23.60 -21.87 22.70
C PRO A 247 24.12 -21.63 21.27
N GLY A 248 24.89 -20.55 21.07
CA GLY A 248 25.45 -20.16 19.77
C GLY A 248 24.74 -18.99 19.05
N SER A 249 23.68 -18.40 19.63
CA SER A 249 23.04 -17.23 19.03
C SER A 249 23.90 -15.97 19.20
N LYS A 250 24.04 -15.20 18.10
CA LYS A 250 24.87 -13.98 18.03
C LYS A 250 24.29 -12.80 18.82
N SER A 251 23.13 -12.95 19.46
CA SER A 251 22.51 -11.91 20.29
C SER A 251 23.05 -11.92 21.73
N ASN A 252 23.52 -13.07 22.23
CA ASN A 252 23.91 -13.26 23.64
C ASN A 252 25.43 -13.41 23.83
N LEU A 253 26.24 -12.96 22.85
CA LEU A 253 27.70 -13.02 22.94
C LEU A 253 28.22 -11.85 23.77
N LEU A 254 29.02 -12.15 24.81
CA LEU A 254 29.64 -11.18 25.72
C LEU A 254 30.42 -10.08 24.97
N LEU A 255 31.14 -10.44 23.91
CA LEU A 255 31.93 -9.50 23.12
C LEU A 255 31.06 -8.43 22.44
N LYS A 256 29.79 -8.76 22.14
CA LYS A 256 28.85 -7.83 21.52
C LYS A 256 28.37 -6.77 22.51
N SER A 257 28.17 -7.14 23.77
CA SER A 257 27.88 -6.22 24.88
C SER A 257 29.04 -5.25 25.15
N LEU A 258 30.28 -5.70 24.98
CA LEU A 258 31.47 -4.84 25.13
C LEU A 258 31.73 -3.92 23.94
N MET A 259 31.35 -4.33 22.72
CA MET A 259 31.54 -3.52 21.50
C MET A 259 30.39 -2.55 21.21
N GLU A 260 29.18 -2.79 21.73
CA GLU A 260 28.08 -1.82 21.72
C GLU A 260 28.34 -0.73 22.77
N LYS A 261 29.14 0.28 22.38
CA LYS A 261 29.35 1.54 23.13
C LYS A 261 27.97 2.10 23.52
N PRO A 262 27.74 2.62 24.75
CA PRO A 262 26.40 2.92 25.26
C PRO A 262 25.76 4.11 24.53
N THR A 263 25.22 3.84 23.36
CA THR A 263 24.06 4.54 22.83
C THR A 263 22.86 4.04 23.62
N SER A 264 22.63 4.66 24.78
CA SER A 264 21.35 4.65 25.50
C SER A 264 20.59 3.31 25.47
N SER A 265 21.12 2.29 26.13
CA SER A 265 20.33 1.12 26.57
C SER A 265 21.16 0.20 27.45
N ALA A 266 21.11 0.45 28.75
CA ALA A 266 21.14 -0.53 29.82
C ALA A 266 20.02 -0.06 30.77
N ASP A 267 19.01 -0.83 31.17
CA ASP A 267 18.91 -2.27 31.18
C ASP A 267 17.43 -2.73 31.30
N THR A 268 17.12 -3.84 30.62
CA THR A 268 16.28 -4.99 31.05
C THR A 268 15.16 -4.73 32.07
N VAL A 269 13.86 -4.91 31.82
CA VAL A 269 13.04 -5.99 31.25
C VAL A 269 11.75 -5.26 30.79
N GLU A 270 11.16 -5.36 29.61
CA GLU A 270 10.59 -6.48 28.89
C GLU A 270 10.32 -5.96 27.47
N SER A 271 11.18 -6.33 26.53
CA SER A 271 11.15 -5.81 25.16
C SER A 271 10.17 -6.64 24.32
N SER A 272 8.97 -6.18 23.95
CA SER A 272 8.65 -4.95 23.22
C SER A 272 9.43 -4.83 21.91
N THR A 273 8.72 -5.11 20.81
CA THR A 273 8.45 -4.18 19.69
C THR A 273 9.52 -3.17 19.25
N SER A 274 9.43 -2.85 17.95
CA SER A 274 9.92 -1.63 17.29
C SER A 274 11.37 -1.72 16.78
N SER A 275 11.56 -1.84 15.46
CA SER A 275 11.48 -0.77 14.47
C SER A 275 12.57 0.29 14.67
N SER A 276 13.47 0.37 13.69
CA SER A 276 14.42 1.46 13.54
C SER A 276 14.37 1.98 12.09
N PRO A 277 14.71 3.27 11.87
CA PRO A 277 13.80 4.18 11.18
C PRO A 277 14.46 4.89 10.00
N VAL A 278 13.73 5.17 8.90
CA VAL A 278 14.18 6.19 7.94
C VAL A 278 13.02 6.99 7.32
N LYS A 279 12.85 8.20 7.90
CA LYS A 279 12.48 9.48 7.27
C LYS A 279 11.01 9.77 6.98
N ALA A 280 10.33 10.25 8.03
CA ALA A 280 9.23 11.20 7.90
C ALA A 280 9.73 12.52 7.26
N LYS A 281 9.31 12.77 6.02
CA LYS A 281 9.22 14.13 5.47
C LYS A 281 7.87 14.72 5.88
N LYS A 282 7.96 15.92 6.45
CA LYS A 282 6.86 16.84 6.81
C LYS A 282 5.79 16.90 5.71
N LYS A 283 4.53 16.62 6.04
CA LYS A 283 3.32 17.02 5.29
C LYS A 283 2.62 18.09 6.14
N LYS A 284 2.73 19.38 5.83
CA LYS A 284 1.90 20.14 4.87
C LYS A 284 0.40 19.90 5.08
N LEU A 285 -0.19 20.80 5.87
CA LEU A 285 -1.60 21.12 5.89
C LEU A 285 -2.09 21.30 4.45
N LEU A 286 -3.11 20.55 4.07
CA LEU A 286 -3.87 20.73 2.85
C LEU A 286 -5.24 21.19 3.31
N ASN A 287 -5.70 22.31 2.74
CA ASN A 287 -6.98 22.99 2.97
C ASN A 287 -6.95 24.22 3.90
N ALA A 288 -5.84 24.98 3.88
CA ALA A 288 -5.92 26.40 4.21
C ALA A 288 -6.01 27.19 2.90
N THR A 289 -7.02 28.06 2.77
CA THR A 289 -7.06 29.07 1.70
C THR A 289 -5.77 29.90 1.77
N PRO A 290 -5.06 30.13 0.65
CA PRO A 290 -3.82 30.87 0.70
C PRO A 290 -4.09 32.31 1.17
N THR A 291 -3.53 32.68 2.32
CA THR A 291 -3.56 34.06 2.83
C THR A 291 -3.00 35.01 1.78
N LYS A 292 -3.59 36.20 1.59
CA LYS A 292 -3.23 37.20 0.56
C LYS A 292 -1.72 37.54 0.48
N GLN A 293 -0.96 37.36 1.56
CA GLN A 293 0.49 37.51 1.58
C GLN A 293 1.26 36.42 0.81
N GLN A 294 0.74 35.19 0.72
CA GLN A 294 1.37 34.08 -0.02
C GLN A 294 1.21 34.20 -1.55
N LEU A 295 0.29 35.05 -2.00
CA LEU A 295 0.01 35.29 -3.42
C LEU A 295 0.87 36.42 -4.03
N LYS A 296 1.66 37.14 -3.21
CA LYS A 296 2.59 38.17 -3.68
C LYS A 296 3.97 37.55 -3.94
N GLY A 297 4.43 37.56 -5.19
CA GLY A 297 5.77 37.07 -5.57
C GLY A 297 5.83 36.48 -6.98
N LYS A 298 7.00 35.97 -7.39
CA LYS A 298 7.14 35.29 -8.69
C LYS A 298 6.43 33.93 -8.62
N ARG A 299 5.66 33.59 -9.66
CA ARG A 299 4.87 32.33 -9.74
C ARG A 299 5.67 31.04 -9.52
N LYS A 300 6.96 31.08 -9.83
CA LYS A 300 7.89 29.95 -9.64
C LYS A 300 8.22 29.65 -8.18
N ASP A 301 7.95 30.59 -7.27
CA ASP A 301 8.26 30.45 -5.84
C ASP A 301 7.07 29.91 -5.03
N LEU A 302 5.87 29.86 -5.64
CA LEU A 302 4.66 29.27 -5.06
C LEU A 302 4.68 27.73 -5.09
N PRO A 303 4.06 27.05 -4.09
CA PRO A 303 3.82 25.62 -4.14
C PRO A 303 3.14 25.15 -5.44
N ALA A 304 3.46 23.94 -5.89
CA ALA A 304 2.93 23.41 -7.16
C ALA A 304 1.39 23.37 -7.21
N ALA A 305 0.74 23.00 -6.10
CA ALA A 305 -0.72 22.98 -6.02
C ALA A 305 -1.33 24.38 -6.24
N THR A 306 -0.79 25.41 -5.58
CA THR A 306 -1.24 26.80 -5.76
C THR A 306 -0.89 27.37 -7.13
N ARG A 307 0.22 26.95 -7.74
CA ARG A 307 0.59 27.35 -9.11
C ARG A 307 -0.41 26.81 -10.13
N ASN A 308 -0.74 25.53 -10.04
CA ASN A 308 -1.70 24.89 -10.94
C ASN A 308 -3.10 25.51 -10.82
N MET A 309 -3.51 25.87 -9.59
CA MET A 309 -4.77 26.57 -9.35
C MET A 309 -4.81 27.94 -10.06
N LEU A 310 -3.78 28.77 -9.86
CA LEU A 310 -3.68 30.09 -10.49
C LEU A 310 -3.53 30.03 -12.02
N GLU A 311 -2.85 29.01 -12.55
CA GLU A 311 -2.75 28.78 -14.00
C GLU A 311 -4.08 28.36 -14.60
N GLY A 312 -4.85 27.53 -13.89
CA GLY A 312 -6.21 27.15 -14.28
C GLY A 312 -7.19 28.32 -14.26
N GLU A 313 -7.11 29.20 -13.26
CA GLU A 313 -7.89 30.45 -13.24
C GLU A 313 -7.52 31.37 -14.39
N ARG A 314 -6.21 31.52 -14.67
CA ARG A 314 -5.73 32.33 -15.80
C ARG A 314 -6.22 31.78 -17.14
N SER A 315 -6.17 30.47 -17.36
CA SER A 315 -6.65 29.88 -18.63
C SER A 315 -8.14 30.12 -18.80
N LYS A 316 -8.94 29.92 -17.74
CA LYS A 316 -10.38 30.21 -17.76
C LYS A 316 -10.68 31.67 -18.14
N MET A 317 -9.95 32.63 -17.57
CA MET A 317 -10.12 34.05 -17.91
C MET A 317 -9.72 34.37 -19.36
N ILE A 318 -8.67 33.73 -19.88
CA ILE A 318 -8.26 33.88 -21.28
C ILE A 318 -9.33 33.31 -22.21
N ASP A 319 -9.90 32.15 -21.87
CA ASP A 319 -10.93 31.50 -22.68
C ASP A 319 -12.22 32.33 -22.68
N LEU A 320 -12.64 32.87 -21.53
CA LEU A 320 -13.74 33.81 -21.43
C LEU A 320 -13.49 35.07 -22.26
N TYR A 321 -12.30 35.66 -22.18
CA TYR A 321 -11.95 36.82 -23.01
C TYR A 321 -11.96 36.50 -24.51
N ARG A 322 -11.50 35.31 -24.90
CA ARG A 322 -11.55 34.84 -26.29
C ARG A 322 -12.98 34.66 -26.76
N GLN A 323 -13.86 34.11 -25.92
CA GLN A 323 -15.29 34.00 -26.22
C GLN A 323 -15.90 35.38 -26.40
N LEU A 324 -15.70 36.28 -25.43
CA LEU A 324 -16.22 37.64 -25.49
C LEU A 324 -15.72 38.41 -26.73
N LYS A 325 -14.45 38.23 -27.10
CA LYS A 325 -13.89 38.83 -28.32
C LYS A 325 -14.51 38.25 -29.60
N LYS A 326 -14.82 36.95 -29.62
CA LYS A 326 -15.54 36.31 -30.74
C LYS A 326 -16.97 36.85 -30.85
N GLU A 327 -17.66 37.00 -29.73
CA GLU A 327 -18.99 37.60 -29.69
C GLU A 327 -18.96 39.05 -30.20
N HIS A 328 -17.98 39.86 -29.80
CA HIS A 328 -17.81 41.20 -30.33
C HIS A 328 -17.56 41.22 -31.85
N SER A 329 -16.66 40.37 -32.36
CA SER A 329 -16.42 40.30 -33.81
C SER A 329 -17.65 39.83 -34.59
N ASN A 330 -18.42 38.88 -34.04
CA ASN A 330 -19.65 38.41 -34.65
C ASN A 330 -20.71 39.53 -34.67
N ASN A 331 -20.87 40.26 -33.57
CA ASN A 331 -21.80 41.38 -33.48
C ASN A 331 -21.43 42.53 -34.44
N GLU A 332 -20.13 42.86 -34.57
CA GLU A 332 -19.64 43.82 -35.55
C GLU A 332 -19.98 43.37 -36.98
N ALA A 333 -19.72 42.10 -37.33
CA ALA A 333 -20.05 41.55 -38.65
C ALA A 333 -21.57 41.58 -38.94
N THR A 334 -22.43 41.29 -37.94
CA THR A 334 -23.89 41.38 -38.13
C THR A 334 -24.40 42.82 -38.29
N THR A 335 -23.70 43.80 -37.72
CA THR A 335 -24.07 45.22 -37.81
C THR A 335 -23.67 45.82 -39.17
N THR A 336 -22.57 45.36 -39.77
CA THR A 336 -22.15 45.77 -41.13
C THR A 336 -23.07 45.24 -42.23
N ILE A 337 -23.76 44.11 -42.01
CA ILE A 337 -24.72 43.53 -42.98
C ILE A 337 -26.11 44.21 -42.90
N ARG A 338 -26.39 44.97 -41.81
CA ARG A 338 -27.67 45.68 -41.60
C ARG A 338 -27.62 47.19 -41.89
N ARG A 339 -26.52 47.69 -42.44
CA ARG A 339 -26.42 49.01 -43.08
C ARG A 339 -26.29 48.80 -44.58
#